data_AF-A0A644ZA90-F1
#
_entry.id   AF-A0A644ZA90-F1
#
_cell.length_a   1.000
_cell.length_b   1.000
_cell.length_c   1.000
_cell.angle_alpha   90.00
_cell.angle_beta   90.00
_cell.angle_gamma   90.00
#
_symmetry.space_group_name_H-M   'P 1'
#
loop_
_entity.id
_entity.type
_entity.pdbx_description
1 polymer ?
#
loop_
_entity_poly.entity_id
_entity_poly.type
_entity_poly.pdbx_seq_one_letter_code
_entity_poly.pdbx_strand_id
1 'polypeptide(L)'
;MKYTYSNYRLPFTRVLKVEIADASGIYQPLDPDRLYPVVAGMYSVKMLGLLKRSSFGLLSATPKDANGAPISNLKSMVLKDQNGRDVKEWIALASFLKSDYLKYSSDPNLEVLLDSRIKKEADFSVASMFVYPNKLMVTIYFALLVLLVILFYKVRQVIWRL
;
A
#
# COMPACT_ATOMS: atom_id res chain seq x y z
N MET A 1 -11.15 -3.39 -3.22
CA MET A 1 -9.82 -3.57 -2.61
C MET A 1 -9.98 -3.79 -1.11
N LYS A 2 -9.33 -4.83 -0.60
CA LYS A 2 -9.16 -5.17 0.81
C LYS A 2 -7.69 -5.14 1.13
N TYR A 3 -7.32 -4.74 2.35
CA TYR A 3 -5.96 -4.90 2.81
C TYR A 3 -5.91 -5.30 4.28
N THR A 4 -4.87 -6.06 4.61
CA THR A 4 -4.55 -6.46 5.97
C THR A 4 -3.28 -5.75 6.41
N TYR A 5 -3.31 -5.11 7.59
CA TYR A 5 -2.16 -4.40 8.13
C TYR A 5 -1.91 -4.73 9.62
N SER A 6 -0.66 -4.60 10.05
CA SER A 6 -0.25 -4.71 11.45
C SER A 6 0.60 -3.52 11.86
N ASN A 7 0.32 -2.96 13.03
CA ASN A 7 1.08 -1.86 13.62
C ASN A 7 2.39 -2.31 14.26
N TYR A 8 2.56 -3.62 14.49
CA TYR A 8 3.75 -4.20 15.12
C TYR A 8 4.86 -4.52 14.13
N ARG A 9 4.67 -4.19 12.86
CA ARG A 9 5.70 -4.31 11.81
C ARG A 9 6.56 -3.07 11.69
N LEU A 10 7.77 -3.29 11.17
CA LEU A 10 8.69 -2.23 10.79
C LEU A 10 7.98 -1.23 9.84
N PRO A 11 8.31 0.07 9.94
CA PRO A 11 7.86 1.07 8.97
C PRO A 11 8.06 0.58 7.52
N PHE A 12 7.16 0.97 6.61
CA PHE A 12 7.12 0.52 5.21
C PHE A 12 6.77 -0.95 4.95
N THR A 13 6.63 -1.78 6.01
CA THR A 13 6.25 -3.20 5.88
C THR A 13 4.92 -3.55 6.57
N ARG A 14 4.18 -2.54 7.04
CA ARG A 14 2.95 -2.71 7.83
C ARG A 14 1.79 -3.36 7.09
N VAL A 15 1.73 -3.21 5.77
CA VAL A 15 0.71 -3.89 4.95
C VAL A 15 1.19 -5.32 4.69
N LEU A 16 0.44 -6.30 5.18
CA LEU A 16 0.74 -7.73 5.02
C LEU A 16 0.25 -8.26 3.68
N LYS A 17 -0.99 -7.93 3.34
CA LYS A 17 -1.69 -8.46 2.18
C LYS A 17 -2.59 -7.39 1.60
N VAL A 18 -2.70 -7.38 0.29
CA VAL A 18 -3.66 -6.58 -0.45
C VAL A 18 -4.38 -7.50 -1.43
N GLU A 19 -5.69 -7.35 -1.47
CA GLU A 19 -6.57 -8.13 -2.34
C GLU A 19 -7.47 -7.19 -3.13
N ILE A 20 -7.67 -7.50 -4.41
CA ILE A 20 -8.53 -6.74 -5.32
C ILE A 20 -9.64 -7.66 -5.80
N ALA A 21 -10.86 -7.13 -5.83
CA ALA A 21 -12.00 -7.86 -6.37
C ALA A 21 -11.91 -7.87 -7.90
N ASP A 22 -12.10 -9.04 -8.50
CA ASP A 22 -12.27 -9.15 -9.95
C ASP A 22 -13.68 -8.69 -10.39
N ALA A 23 -13.96 -8.77 -11.68
CA ALA A 23 -15.27 -8.41 -12.25
C ALA A 23 -16.42 -9.29 -11.71
N SER A 24 -16.11 -10.48 -11.19
CA SER A 24 -17.04 -11.42 -10.57
C SER A 24 -17.22 -11.16 -9.07
N GLY A 25 -16.52 -10.17 -8.50
CA GLY A 25 -16.57 -9.83 -7.08
C GLY A 25 -15.68 -10.69 -6.18
N ILE A 26 -14.88 -11.59 -6.74
CA ILE A 26 -13.99 -12.48 -5.98
C ILE A 26 -12.69 -11.74 -5.68
N TYR A 27 -12.29 -11.74 -4.40
CA TYR A 27 -11.06 -11.09 -3.95
C TYR A 27 -9.84 -11.98 -4.20
N GLN A 28 -8.87 -11.46 -4.93
CA GLN A 28 -7.63 -12.15 -5.25
C GLN A 28 -6.41 -11.31 -4.84
N PRO A 29 -5.27 -11.92 -4.50
CA PRO A 29 -4.03 -11.20 -4.24
C PRO A 29 -3.62 -10.29 -5.41
N LEU A 30 -2.92 -9.20 -5.10
CA LEU A 30 -2.26 -8.38 -6.13
C LEU A 30 -1.28 -9.24 -6.95
N ASP A 31 -1.37 -9.10 -8.26
CA ASP A 31 -0.38 -9.59 -9.21
C ASP A 31 0.66 -8.47 -9.44
N PRO A 32 1.96 -8.71 -9.14
CA PRO A 32 2.99 -7.69 -9.29
C PRO A 32 3.23 -7.24 -10.73
N ASP A 33 2.87 -8.07 -11.71
CA ASP A 33 3.13 -7.80 -13.13
C ASP A 33 1.91 -7.17 -13.83
N ARG A 34 0.78 -7.06 -13.11
CA ARG A 34 -0.47 -6.51 -13.64
C ARG A 34 -0.61 -5.01 -13.39
N LEU A 35 -1.18 -4.31 -14.37
CA LEU A 35 -1.61 -2.92 -14.22
C LEU A 35 -3.02 -2.86 -13.61
N TYR A 36 -3.18 -1.99 -12.61
CA TYR A 36 -4.46 -1.73 -11.96
C TYR A 36 -4.87 -0.27 -12.18
N PRO A 37 -6.14 -0.01 -12.53
CA PRO A 37 -6.64 1.35 -12.62
C PRO A 37 -6.71 1.96 -11.23
N VAL A 38 -6.13 3.16 -11.08
CA VAL A 38 -6.13 3.90 -9.82
C VAL A 38 -6.65 5.31 -10.09
N VAL A 39 -7.62 5.74 -9.28
CA VAL A 39 -8.08 7.13 -9.23
C VAL A 39 -7.52 7.74 -7.96
N ALA A 40 -6.78 8.83 -8.09
CA ALA A 40 -6.17 9.52 -6.97
C ALA A 40 -6.13 11.02 -7.23
N GLY A 41 -6.02 11.79 -6.15
CA GLY A 41 -5.90 13.22 -6.25
C GLY A 41 -4.60 13.67 -6.91
N MET A 42 -4.65 14.79 -7.63
CA MET A 42 -3.51 15.29 -8.42
C MET A 42 -2.29 15.57 -7.54
N TYR A 43 -2.50 16.04 -6.31
CA TYR A 43 -1.44 16.25 -5.34
C TYR A 43 -0.75 14.93 -4.96
N SER A 44 -1.53 13.91 -4.59
CA SER A 44 -1.02 12.60 -4.20
C SER A 44 -0.20 11.95 -5.30
N VAL A 45 -0.65 12.03 -6.56
CA VAL A 45 0.09 11.48 -7.71
C VAL A 45 1.41 12.22 -7.94
N LYS A 46 1.43 13.55 -7.82
CA LYS A 46 2.68 14.33 -7.91
C LYS A 46 3.66 13.96 -6.81
N MET A 47 3.17 13.70 -5.60
CA MET A 47 4.00 13.28 -4.47
C MET A 47 4.65 11.90 -4.67
N LEU A 48 4.12 11.04 -5.55
CA LEU A 48 4.77 9.76 -5.89
C LEU A 48 6.18 9.95 -6.47
N GLY A 49 6.42 11.04 -7.21
CA GLY A 49 7.75 11.37 -7.72
C GLY A 49 8.77 11.65 -6.61
N LEU A 50 8.30 12.14 -5.45
CA LEU A 50 9.14 12.38 -4.28
C LEU A 50 9.33 11.13 -3.42
N LEU A 51 8.45 10.12 -3.54
CA LEU A 51 8.46 8.91 -2.73
C LEU A 51 9.84 8.24 -2.72
N LYS A 52 10.44 8.06 -3.91
CA LYS A 52 11.75 7.42 -4.05
C LYS A 52 12.85 8.18 -3.33
N ARG A 53 12.83 9.52 -3.36
CA ARG A 53 13.81 10.35 -2.68
C ARG A 53 13.59 10.32 -1.16
N SER A 54 12.35 10.50 -0.72
CA SER A 54 12.00 10.53 0.71
C SER A 54 12.21 9.19 1.40
N SER A 55 12.10 8.07 0.67
CA SER A 55 12.37 6.74 1.19
C SER A 55 13.82 6.28 1.00
N PHE A 56 14.75 7.14 0.60
CA PHE A 56 16.14 6.78 0.27
C PHE A 56 16.26 5.62 -0.75
N GLY A 57 15.34 5.56 -1.72
CA GLY A 57 15.29 4.54 -2.75
C GLY A 57 14.56 3.24 -2.38
N LEU A 58 14.13 3.08 -1.12
CA LEU A 58 13.44 1.87 -0.66
C LEU A 58 12.08 1.63 -1.33
N LEU A 59 11.35 2.69 -1.67
CA LEU A 59 10.04 2.64 -2.29
C LEU A 59 10.08 3.34 -3.64
N SER A 60 9.37 2.80 -4.62
CA SER A 60 9.17 3.43 -5.92
C SER A 60 7.78 3.12 -6.43
N ALA A 61 7.09 4.16 -6.90
CA ALA A 61 5.79 4.03 -7.54
C ALA A 61 5.81 4.96 -8.75
N THR A 62 5.55 4.40 -9.94
CA THR A 62 5.51 5.15 -11.20
C THR A 62 4.14 4.94 -11.82
N PRO A 63 3.34 6.00 -12.01
CA PRO A 63 2.08 5.89 -12.73
C PRO A 63 2.35 5.54 -14.19
N LYS A 64 1.60 4.56 -14.68
CA LYS A 64 1.71 4.03 -16.04
C LYS A 64 0.38 4.19 -16.78
N ASP A 65 0.45 4.36 -18.09
CA ASP A 65 -0.73 4.32 -18.96
C ASP A 65 -1.24 2.88 -19.19
N ALA A 66 -2.29 2.73 -20.00
CA ALA A 66 -2.87 1.43 -20.32
C ALA A 66 -1.91 0.47 -21.05
N ASN A 67 -0.87 1.01 -21.71
CA ASN A 67 0.16 0.24 -22.39
C ASN A 67 1.37 -0.06 -21.47
N GLY A 68 1.33 0.39 -20.22
CA GLY A 68 2.41 0.22 -19.25
C GLY A 68 3.54 1.24 -19.36
N ALA A 69 3.41 2.25 -20.22
CA ALA A 69 4.41 3.31 -20.37
C ALA A 69 4.30 4.34 -19.23
N PRO A 70 5.42 4.83 -18.68
CA PRO A 70 5.39 5.88 -17.65
C PRO A 70 4.71 7.16 -18.14
N ILE A 71 3.84 7.74 -17.31
CA ILE A 71 3.11 8.96 -17.65
C ILE A 71 4.01 10.18 -17.42
N SER A 72 4.36 10.90 -18.49
CA SER A 72 5.15 12.14 -18.42
C SER A 72 4.31 13.37 -18.08
N ASN A 73 3.09 13.45 -18.62
CA ASN A 73 2.18 14.58 -18.41
C ASN A 73 0.94 14.15 -17.63
N LEU A 74 0.95 14.33 -16.30
CA LEU A 74 -0.20 13.97 -15.46
C LEU A 74 -1.48 14.75 -15.81
N LYS A 75 -1.39 15.94 -16.44
CA LYS A 75 -2.58 16.70 -16.83
C LYS A 75 -3.40 16.01 -17.91
N SER A 76 -2.77 15.20 -18.77
CA SER A 76 -3.51 14.45 -19.80
C SER A 76 -4.34 13.31 -19.22
N MET A 77 -4.09 12.93 -17.97
CA MET A 77 -4.79 11.86 -17.26
C MET A 77 -5.87 12.38 -16.30
N VAL A 78 -6.16 13.69 -16.34
CA VAL A 78 -7.24 14.28 -15.54
C VAL A 78 -8.58 13.83 -16.09
N LEU A 79 -9.42 13.27 -15.22
CA LEU A 79 -10.79 12.87 -15.57
C LEU A 79 -11.61 14.10 -15.98
N LYS A 80 -12.38 13.95 -17.04
CA LYS A 80 -13.29 14.98 -17.56
C LYS A 80 -14.74 14.57 -17.38
N ASP A 81 -15.59 15.54 -17.06
CA ASP A 81 -17.04 15.34 -17.00
C ASP A 81 -17.64 15.28 -18.42
N GLN A 82 -18.96 15.03 -18.49
CA GLN A 82 -19.70 14.97 -19.76
C GLN A 82 -19.62 16.28 -20.57
N ASN A 83 -19.29 17.40 -19.94
CA ASN A 83 -19.14 18.71 -20.55
C ASN A 83 -17.66 19.04 -20.86
N GLY A 84 -16.74 18.08 -20.72
CA GLY A 84 -15.31 18.25 -20.99
C GLY A 84 -14.53 18.99 -19.90
N ARG A 85 -15.16 19.33 -18.78
CA ARG A 85 -14.52 20.04 -17.66
C ARG A 85 -13.76 19.07 -16.77
N ASP A 86 -12.66 19.54 -16.19
CA ASP A 86 -11.87 18.74 -15.25
C ASP A 86 -12.69 18.41 -14.00
N VAL A 87 -12.79 17.13 -13.67
CA VAL A 87 -13.44 16.66 -12.45
C VAL A 87 -12.61 17.12 -11.23
N LYS A 88 -13.26 17.86 -10.32
CA LYS A 88 -12.65 18.27 -9.06
C LYS A 88 -12.99 17.27 -7.97
N GLU A 89 -12.02 16.94 -7.12
CA GLU A 89 -12.18 15.99 -6.01
C GLU A 89 -13.33 16.38 -5.08
N TRP A 90 -13.45 17.66 -4.74
CA TRP A 90 -14.54 18.14 -3.88
C TRP A 90 -15.92 18.03 -4.55
N ILE A 91 -16.00 18.21 -5.88
CA ILE A 91 -17.26 18.01 -6.62
C ILE A 91 -17.62 16.53 -6.64
N ALA A 92 -16.64 15.65 -6.89
CA ALA A 92 -16.85 14.21 -6.86
C ALA A 92 -17.33 13.74 -5.47
N LEU A 93 -16.71 14.25 -4.40
CA LEU A 93 -17.12 13.97 -3.02
C LEU A 93 -18.53 14.49 -2.73
N ALA A 94 -18.83 15.75 -3.06
CA ALA A 94 -20.16 16.32 -2.85
C ALA A 94 -21.25 15.56 -3.63
N SER A 95 -20.94 15.15 -4.87
CA SER A 95 -21.85 14.34 -5.70
C SER A 95 -22.12 12.98 -5.05
N PHE A 96 -21.07 12.28 -4.60
CA PHE A 96 -21.20 11.01 -3.88
C PHE A 96 -22.03 11.15 -2.60
N LEU A 97 -21.80 12.21 -1.81
CA LEU A 97 -22.57 12.48 -0.60
C LEU A 97 -24.06 12.72 -0.90
N LYS A 98 -24.37 13.34 -2.04
CA LYS A 98 -25.74 13.62 -2.46
C LYS A 98 -26.46 12.39 -3.00
N SER A 99 -25.81 11.58 -3.85
CA SER A 99 -26.45 10.45 -4.54
C SER A 99 -26.47 9.17 -3.71
N ASP A 100 -25.32 8.83 -3.13
CA ASP A 100 -25.06 7.46 -2.70
C ASP A 100 -24.93 7.37 -1.19
N TYR A 101 -24.35 8.38 -0.54
CA TYR A 101 -24.17 8.34 0.91
C TYR A 101 -25.49 8.18 1.67
N LEU A 102 -26.56 8.89 1.27
CA LEU A 102 -27.88 8.73 1.91
C LEU A 102 -28.49 7.34 1.69
N LYS A 103 -28.25 6.75 0.51
CA LYS A 103 -28.70 5.40 0.16
C LYS A 103 -27.97 4.34 0.99
N TYR A 104 -26.66 4.50 1.18
CA TYR A 104 -25.85 3.60 2.00
C TYR A 104 -26.03 3.84 3.50
N SER A 105 -26.25 5.08 3.95
CA SER A 105 -26.42 5.43 5.36
C SER A 105 -27.67 4.82 5.99
N SER A 106 -28.62 4.35 5.16
CA SER A 106 -29.81 3.64 5.62
C SER A 106 -29.61 2.12 5.69
N ASP A 107 -28.49 1.60 5.19
CA ASP A 107 -28.13 0.18 5.28
C ASP A 107 -27.44 -0.09 6.64
N PRO A 108 -28.05 -0.90 7.53
CA PRO A 108 -27.45 -1.22 8.82
C PRO A 108 -26.11 -1.97 8.71
N ASN A 109 -25.76 -2.50 7.53
CA ASN A 109 -24.51 -3.20 7.29
C ASN A 109 -23.41 -2.31 6.69
N LEU A 110 -23.64 -1.01 6.49
CA LEU A 110 -22.64 -0.12 5.89
C LEU A 110 -21.32 -0.13 6.66
N GLU A 111 -21.37 -0.05 7.99
CA GLU A 111 -20.17 -0.11 8.83
C GLU A 111 -19.46 -1.44 8.67
N VAL A 112 -20.18 -2.57 8.66
CA VAL A 112 -19.61 -3.91 8.46
C VAL A 112 -18.96 -4.04 7.09
N LEU A 113 -19.57 -3.49 6.04
CA LEU A 113 -19.01 -3.49 4.69
C LEU A 113 -17.74 -2.66 4.60
N LEU A 114 -17.71 -1.47 5.21
CA LEU A 114 -16.53 -0.61 5.25
C LEU A 114 -15.42 -1.23 6.10
N ASP A 115 -15.75 -1.80 7.24
CA ASP A 115 -14.81 -2.46 8.15
C ASP A 115 -14.23 -3.74 7.52
N SER A 116 -15.04 -4.48 6.73
CA SER A 116 -14.55 -5.65 5.99
C SER A 116 -13.46 -5.34 4.96
N ARG A 117 -13.29 -4.07 4.56
CA ARG A 117 -12.26 -3.63 3.62
C ARG A 117 -10.88 -3.48 4.28
N ILE A 118 -10.84 -3.25 5.58
CA ILE A 118 -9.62 -2.97 6.33
C ILE A 118 -9.51 -3.98 7.46
N LYS A 119 -8.64 -4.96 7.32
CA LYS A 119 -8.39 -5.94 8.37
C LYS A 119 -7.17 -5.55 9.18
N LYS A 120 -7.36 -5.28 10.47
CA LYS A 120 -6.25 -5.04 11.39
C LYS A 120 -5.84 -6.35 12.04
N GLU A 121 -4.62 -6.79 11.79
CA GLU A 121 -4.01 -7.86 12.57
C GLU A 121 -3.37 -7.26 13.83
N ALA A 122 -3.96 -7.59 14.97
CA ALA A 122 -3.52 -7.10 16.28
C ALA A 122 -2.63 -8.11 17.03
N ASP A 123 -2.15 -9.15 16.35
CA ASP A 123 -1.42 -10.23 17.00
C ASP A 123 0.02 -9.80 17.31
N PHE A 124 0.36 -9.73 18.61
CA PHE A 124 1.68 -9.29 19.12
C PHE A 124 2.71 -10.43 19.14
N SER A 125 2.34 -11.61 18.63
CA SER A 125 3.22 -12.77 18.65
C SER A 125 4.48 -12.53 17.80
N VAL A 126 5.62 -13.03 18.24
CA VAL A 126 6.87 -12.97 17.45
C VAL A 126 6.69 -13.70 16.11
N ALA A 127 5.84 -14.73 16.07
CA ALA A 127 5.50 -15.45 14.85
C ALA A 127 4.78 -14.57 13.82
N SER A 128 3.86 -13.68 14.21
CA SER A 128 3.12 -12.80 13.29
C SER A 128 4.04 -11.82 12.54
N MET A 129 5.22 -11.54 13.09
CA MET A 129 6.25 -10.73 12.44
C MET A 129 6.91 -11.41 11.24
N PHE A 130 6.80 -12.73 11.10
CA PHE A 130 7.37 -13.50 9.97
C PHE A 130 6.34 -13.96 8.94
N VAL A 131 5.05 -13.76 9.20
CA VAL A 131 3.95 -14.12 8.27
C VAL A 131 3.96 -13.19 7.05
N TYR A 132 3.72 -13.64 5.82
CA TYR A 132 3.78 -12.79 4.60
C TYR A 132 5.01 -11.84 4.53
N PRO A 133 6.24 -12.37 4.44
CA PRO A 133 7.44 -11.54 4.39
C PRO A 133 7.55 -10.85 3.02
N ASN A 134 7.71 -9.53 3.02
CA ASN A 134 8.03 -8.79 1.80
C ASN A 134 9.55 -8.76 1.56
N LYS A 135 9.99 -8.46 0.33
CA LYS A 135 11.42 -8.44 -0.02
C LYS A 135 12.26 -7.54 0.90
N LEU A 136 11.71 -6.39 1.30
CA LEU A 136 12.39 -5.45 2.22
C LEU A 136 12.62 -6.07 3.60
N MET A 137 11.60 -6.72 4.16
CA MET A 137 11.65 -7.35 5.48
C MET A 137 12.66 -8.49 5.50
N VAL A 138 12.66 -9.35 4.48
CA VAL A 138 13.66 -10.42 4.33
C VAL A 138 15.08 -9.85 4.31
N THR A 139 15.29 -8.76 3.55
CA THR A 139 16.59 -8.08 3.47
C THR A 139 17.04 -7.54 4.82
N ILE A 140 16.14 -6.91 5.58
CA ILE A 140 16.44 -6.36 6.91
C ILE A 140 16.76 -7.47 7.91
N TYR A 141 15.96 -8.54 7.94
CA TYR A 141 16.19 -9.66 8.86
C TYR A 141 17.51 -10.38 8.56
N PHE A 142 17.84 -10.57 7.28
CA PHE A 142 19.11 -11.13 6.87
C PHE A 142 20.29 -10.24 7.31
N ALA A 143 20.20 -8.92 7.10
CA ALA A 143 21.23 -7.98 7.53
C ALA A 143 21.43 -7.99 9.06
N LEU A 144 20.33 -8.03 9.83
CA LEU A 144 20.38 -8.13 11.29
C LEU A 144 21.02 -9.45 11.76
N LEU A 145 20.69 -10.57 11.11
CA LEU A 145 21.28 -11.87 11.43
C LEU A 145 22.79 -11.88 11.19
N VAL A 146 23.25 -11.35 10.05
CA VAL A 146 24.69 -11.22 9.74
C VAL A 146 25.39 -10.36 10.79
N LEU A 147 24.78 -9.24 11.20
CA LEU A 147 25.33 -8.36 12.22
C LEU A 147 25.48 -9.08 13.57
N LEU A 148 24.47 -9.86 13.98
CA LEU A 148 24.53 -10.65 15.21
C LEU A 148 25.63 -11.72 15.17
N VAL A 149 25.83 -12.39 14.03
CA VAL A 149 26.91 -13.38 13.86
C VAL A 149 28.29 -12.72 13.95
N ILE A 150 28.47 -11.55 13.33
CA ILE A 150 29.73 -10.79 13.42
C ILE A 150 30.01 -10.37 14.87
N LEU A 151 28.97 -9.89 15.58
CA LEU A 151 29.10 -9.46 16.96
C LEU A 151 29.45 -10.64 17.87
N PHE A 152 28.79 -11.79 17.69
CA PHE A 152 29.11 -13.03 18.40
C PHE A 152 30.55 -13.47 18.16
N TYR A 153 31.01 -13.45 16.89
CA TYR A 153 32.39 -13.80 16.57
C TYR A 153 33.41 -12.87 17.23
N LYS A 154 33.15 -11.56 17.24
CA LYS A 154 34.02 -10.58 17.92
C LYS A 154 34.05 -10.79 19.43
N VAL A 155 32.90 -11.01 20.06
CA VAL A 155 32.84 -11.31 21.50
C VAL A 155 33.63 -12.58 21.81
N ARG A 156 33.45 -13.65 21.02
CA ARG A 156 34.24 -14.87 21.14
C ARG A 156 35.73 -14.59 21.01
N GLN A 157 36.14 -13.81 20.01
CA GLN A 157 37.55 -13.46 19.78
C GLN A 157 38.16 -12.68 20.95
N VAL A 158 37.40 -11.79 21.59
CA VAL A 158 37.86 -11.04 22.77
C VAL A 158 37.99 -11.94 23.99
N ILE A 159 37.01 -12.81 24.24
CA ILE A 159 37.06 -13.78 25.36
C ILE A 159 38.26 -14.72 25.23
N TRP A 160 38.60 -15.16 24.02
CA TRP A 160 39.75 -16.04 23.77
C TRP A 160 41.11 -15.31 23.83
N ARG A 161 41.13 -13.97 23.93
CA ARG A 161 42.35 -13.16 24.05
C ARG A 161 42.64 -12.69 25.48
N LEU A 162 41.70 -12.88 26.41
CA LEU A 162 41.85 -12.69 27.86
C LEU A 162 42.34 -13.99 28.50
#